data_AF-A0A413QJW5-F1
#
_entry.id   AF-A0A413QJW5-F1
#
_cell.length_a   1.000
_cell.length_b   1.000
_cell.length_c   1.000
_cell.angle_alpha   90.00
_cell.angle_beta   90.00
_cell.angle_gamma   90.00
#
_symmetry.space_group_name_H-M   'P 1'
#
loop_
_entity.id
_entity.type
_entity.pdbx_description
1 polymer ?
#
loop_
_entity_poly.entity_id
_entity_poly.type
_entity_poly.pdbx_seq_one_letter_code
_entity_poly.pdbx_strand_id
1 'polypeptide(L)'
;MARDEWGFKGLIMTDWGTTNEMPEGYTKCSRPECCIQAGNDLICPGVTSDHEQIRVALKNGTLKESELRRSVARLITIILKSNAYE
;
A
#
# COMPACT_ATOMS: atom_id res chain seq x y z
N MET A 1 15.13 -7.55 -0.81
CA MET A 1 15.02 -8.48 0.33
C MET A 1 13.77 -9.35 0.28
N ALA A 2 12.64 -9.00 0.92
CA ALA A 2 11.54 -9.96 1.15
C ALA A 2 11.04 -10.70 -0.11
N ARG A 3 10.87 -10.00 -1.22
CA ARG A 3 10.36 -10.58 -2.48
C ARG A 3 11.46 -11.26 -3.30
N ASP A 4 12.55 -10.54 -3.56
CA ASP A 4 13.52 -10.93 -4.58
C ASP A 4 14.62 -11.84 -4.03
N GLU A 5 14.99 -11.70 -2.75
CA GLU A 5 15.99 -12.56 -2.11
C GLU A 5 15.34 -13.74 -1.39
N TRP A 6 14.25 -13.51 -0.65
CA TRP A 6 13.63 -14.54 0.18
C TRP A 6 12.41 -15.19 -0.48
N GLY A 7 12.00 -14.70 -1.66
CA GLY A 7 10.91 -15.30 -2.41
C GLY A 7 9.53 -15.18 -1.75
N PHE A 8 9.32 -14.30 -0.77
CA PHE A 8 8.04 -14.17 -0.07
C PHE A 8 6.91 -13.85 -1.05
N LYS A 9 5.83 -14.65 -1.04
CA LYS A 9 4.67 -14.51 -1.95
C LYS A 9 3.36 -14.10 -1.25
N GLY A 10 3.42 -13.75 0.03
CA GLY A 10 2.25 -13.32 0.80
C GLY A 10 1.91 -11.83 0.63
N LEU A 11 0.99 -11.32 1.43
CA LEU A 11 0.68 -9.89 1.55
C LEU A 11 1.68 -9.21 2.49
N ILE A 12 2.09 -7.97 2.19
CA ILE A 12 2.75 -7.07 3.15
C ILE A 12 1.79 -5.93 3.46
N MET A 13 1.61 -5.59 4.74
CA MET A 13 0.76 -4.48 5.18
C MET A 13 1.55 -3.45 5.98
N THR A 14 1.08 -2.20 6.05
CA THR A 14 1.65 -1.19 6.94
C THR A 14 1.23 -1.48 8.39
N ASP A 15 1.97 -0.92 9.34
CA ASP A 15 1.43 -0.82 10.70
C ASP A 15 0.31 0.23 10.73
N TRP A 16 -0.48 0.23 11.81
CA TRP A 16 -1.64 1.09 11.98
C TRP A 16 -1.26 2.56 12.01
N GLY A 17 -1.91 3.35 11.13
CA GLY A 17 -1.76 4.81 11.10
C GLY A 17 -0.50 5.31 10.39
N THR A 18 0.21 4.44 9.66
CA THR A 18 1.46 4.75 8.96
C THR A 18 1.31 5.85 7.89
N THR A 19 0.10 6.13 7.42
CA THR A 19 -0.18 7.18 6.43
C THR A 19 -1.04 8.32 6.98
N ASN A 20 -1.36 8.29 8.27
CA ASN A 20 -2.23 9.28 8.88
C ASN A 20 -1.56 10.65 8.93
N GLU A 21 -2.39 11.70 8.89
CA GLU A 21 -1.93 13.03 9.23
C GLU A 21 -1.52 13.08 10.70
N MET A 22 -0.37 13.70 10.95
CA MET A 22 0.15 13.92 12.29
C MET A 22 -0.16 15.35 12.73
N PRO A 23 -0.27 15.60 14.05
CA PRO A 23 -0.48 16.94 14.58
C PRO A 23 0.62 17.91 14.11
N GLU A 24 0.30 19.20 14.12
CA GLU A 24 1.27 20.25 13.79
C GLU A 24 2.51 20.15 14.69
N GLY A 25 3.69 20.23 14.09
CA GLY A 25 4.98 20.07 14.78
C GLY A 25 5.57 18.64 14.74
N TYR A 26 4.81 17.65 14.27
CA TYR A 26 5.31 16.29 14.05
C TYR A 26 5.69 16.05 12.59
N THR A 27 6.70 15.23 12.37
CA THR A 27 7.07 14.80 11.01
C THR A 27 5.93 13.98 10.41
N LYS A 28 5.53 14.32 9.17
CA LYS A 28 4.54 13.54 8.43
C LYS A 28 4.97 12.08 8.34
N CYS A 29 4.01 11.18 8.49
CA CYS A 29 4.23 9.77 8.26
C CYS A 29 4.41 9.46 6.76
N SER A 30 4.56 8.18 6.44
CA SER A 30 4.79 7.72 5.08
C SER A 30 3.65 8.14 4.16
N ARG A 31 4.00 8.47 2.90
CA ARG A 31 3.01 8.74 1.86
C ARG A 31 2.47 7.41 1.30
N PRO A 32 1.16 7.30 1.00
CA PRO A 32 0.56 6.04 0.56
C PRO A 32 1.15 5.51 -0.76
N GLU A 33 1.47 6.38 -1.71
CA GLU A 33 2.14 6.01 -2.95
C GLU A 33 3.55 5.45 -2.72
N CYS A 34 4.30 5.98 -1.74
CA CYS A 34 5.63 5.46 -1.40
C CYS A 34 5.52 4.07 -0.78
N CYS A 35 4.46 3.81 -0.01
CA CYS A 35 4.18 2.48 0.52
C CYS A 35 3.95 1.48 -0.62
N ILE A 36 3.14 1.85 -1.62
CA ILE A 36 2.86 1.00 -2.79
C ILE A 36 4.13 0.75 -3.61
N GLN A 37 4.95 1.78 -3.84
CA GLN A 37 6.22 1.66 -4.57
C GLN A 37 7.20 0.73 -3.87
N ALA A 38 7.29 0.82 -2.54
CA ALA A 38 8.09 -0.07 -1.72
C ALA A 38 7.61 -1.54 -1.75
N GLY A 39 6.41 -1.80 -2.29
CA GLY A 39 5.82 -3.12 -2.35
C GLY A 39 5.01 -3.50 -1.12
N ASN A 40 4.56 -2.50 -0.35
CA ASN A 40 3.47 -2.67 0.61
C ASN A 40 2.16 -2.82 -0.16
N ASP A 41 1.37 -3.81 0.21
CA ASP A 41 0.20 -4.23 -0.54
C ASP A 41 -1.12 -3.78 0.13
N LEU A 42 -1.09 -3.43 1.43
CA LEU A 42 -2.26 -3.01 2.21
C LEU A 42 -1.90 -1.94 3.25
N ILE A 43 -2.54 -0.77 3.15
CA ILE A 43 -2.41 0.30 4.15
C ILE A 43 -3.47 0.08 5.23
N CYS A 44 -3.05 0.09 6.49
CA CYS A 44 -3.92 -0.17 7.64
C CYS A 44 -4.00 1.04 8.59
N PRO A 45 -5.21 1.48 9.01
CA PRO A 45 -6.53 1.11 8.47
C PRO A 45 -6.82 1.75 7.09
N GLY A 46 -5.96 2.67 6.63
CA GLY A 46 -6.24 3.56 5.50
C GLY A 46 -7.13 4.73 5.90
N VAL A 47 -6.90 5.90 5.30
CA VAL A 47 -7.70 7.11 5.52
C VAL A 47 -8.17 7.70 4.19
N THR A 48 -9.24 8.51 4.21
CA THR A 48 -9.82 9.09 2.97
C THR A 48 -8.81 9.94 2.19
N SER A 49 -7.88 10.62 2.88
CA SER A 49 -6.81 11.38 2.24
C SER A 49 -5.82 10.51 1.47
N ASP A 50 -5.70 9.21 1.78
CA ASP A 50 -4.84 8.30 1.02
C ASP A 50 -5.36 8.13 -0.41
N HIS A 51 -6.67 8.08 -0.59
CA HIS A 51 -7.29 7.93 -1.90
C HIS A 51 -6.94 9.10 -2.83
N GLU A 52 -7.01 10.33 -2.33
CA GLU A 52 -6.67 11.52 -3.11
C GLU A 52 -5.17 11.57 -3.43
N GLN A 53 -4.31 11.25 -2.45
CA GLN A 53 -2.87 11.20 -2.68
C GLN A 53 -2.49 10.17 -3.74
N ILE A 54 -3.07 8.97 -3.70
CA ILE A 54 -2.86 7.93 -4.71
C ILE A 54 -3.35 8.40 -6.08
N ARG A 55 -4.54 9.02 -6.18
CA ARG A 55 -5.08 9.53 -7.46
C ARG A 55 -4.18 10.63 -8.05
N VAL A 56 -3.72 11.56 -7.23
CA VAL A 56 -2.78 12.61 -7.64
C VAL A 56 -1.47 11.98 -8.11
N ALA A 57 -0.94 10.99 -7.37
CA ALA A 57 0.29 10.31 -7.69
C ALA A 57 0.21 9.52 -9.02
N LEU A 58 -0.94 8.91 -9.31
CA LEU A 58 -1.19 8.28 -10.61
C LEU A 58 -1.28 9.31 -11.74
N LYS A 59 -2.02 10.41 -11.51
CA LYS A 59 -2.22 11.46 -12.52
C LYS A 59 -0.92 12.18 -12.89
N ASN A 60 -0.06 12.43 -11.91
CA ASN A 60 1.23 13.10 -12.13
C ASN A 60 2.37 12.13 -12.47
N GLY A 61 2.11 10.82 -12.51
CA GLY A 61 3.08 9.78 -12.87
C GLY A 61 4.12 9.45 -11.80
N THR A 62 4.00 10.00 -10.58
CA THR A 62 4.89 9.64 -9.47
C THR A 62 4.61 8.24 -8.94
N LEU A 63 3.40 7.71 -9.11
CA LEU A 63 3.05 6.30 -8.94
C LEU A 63 2.69 5.71 -10.30
N LYS A 64 3.31 4.59 -10.68
CA LYS A 64 2.93 3.89 -11.91
C LYS A 64 1.71 3.01 -11.66
N GLU A 65 0.78 2.99 -12.60
CA GLU A 65 -0.40 2.11 -12.52
C GLU A 65 -0.01 0.62 -12.39
N SER A 66 1.10 0.21 -13.02
CA SER A 66 1.62 -1.15 -12.88
C SER A 66 2.05 -1.51 -11.46
N GLU A 67 2.55 -0.54 -10.68
CA GLU A 67 2.94 -0.74 -9.28
C GLU A 67 1.70 -0.98 -8.41
N LEU A 68 0.66 -0.15 -8.61
CA LEU A 68 -0.63 -0.33 -7.94
C LEU A 68 -1.29 -1.66 -8.31
N ARG A 69 -1.37 -1.99 -9.61
CA ARG A 69 -1.95 -3.26 -10.08
C ARG A 69 -1.24 -4.47 -9.49
N ARG A 70 0.08 -4.40 -9.34
CA ARG A 70 0.89 -5.47 -8.73
C ARG A 70 0.53 -5.68 -7.26
N SER A 71 0.35 -4.62 -6.48
CA SER A 71 -0.11 -4.70 -5.08
C SER A 71 -1.53 -5.26 -4.99
N VAL A 72 -2.45 -4.77 -5.82
CA VAL A 72 -3.85 -5.24 -5.86
C VAL A 72 -3.94 -6.73 -6.23
N ALA A 73 -3.17 -7.19 -7.21
CA ALA A 73 -3.16 -8.60 -7.62
C ALA A 73 -2.75 -9.54 -6.47
N ARG A 74 -1.79 -9.13 -5.62
CA ARG A 74 -1.38 -9.90 -4.45
C ARG A 74 -2.46 -9.92 -3.38
N LEU A 75 -3.10 -8.77 -3.12
CA LEU A 75 -4.22 -8.68 -2.20
C LEU A 75 -5.35 -9.63 -2.63
N ILE A 76 -5.76 -9.58 -3.90
CA ILE A 76 -6.78 -10.49 -4.45
C ILE A 76 -6.34 -11.96 -4.30
N THR A 77 -5.08 -12.27 -4.60
CA THR A 77 -4.56 -13.66 -4.48
C THR A 77 -4.69 -14.20 -3.05
N ILE A 78 -4.48 -13.34 -2.04
CA ILE A 78 -4.62 -13.73 -0.64
C ILE A 78 -6.09 -13.84 -0.23
N ILE A 79 -6.94 -12.93 -0.66
CA ILE A 79 -8.40 -13.00 -0.42
C ILE A 79 -8.97 -14.30 -0.96
N LEU A 80 -8.64 -14.67 -2.20
CA LEU A 80 -9.10 -15.91 -2.86
C LEU A 80 -8.60 -17.19 -2.20
N LYS A 81 -7.56 -17.11 -1.36
CA LYS A 81 -7.02 -18.23 -0.57
C LYS A 81 -7.45 -18.21 0.89
N SER A 82 -8.22 -17.21 1.29
CA SER A 82 -8.70 -17.06 2.66
C SER A 82 -10.09 -17.70 2.80
N ASN A 83 -10.43 -18.12 4.01
CA ASN A 83 -11.77 -18.62 4.34
C ASN A 83 -12.86 -17.53 4.29
N ALA A 84 -12.51 -16.28 3.95
CA ALA A 84 -13.49 -15.24 3.68
C ALA A 84 -14.10 -15.37 2.28
N TYR A 85 -13.53 -16.22 1.43
CA TYR A 85 -14.02 -16.55 0.10
C TYR A 85 -14.42 -18.03 0.06
N GLU A 86 -15.46 -18.37 0.83
CA GLU A 86 -16.24 -19.62 0.75
C GLU A 86 -17.70 -19.31 0.42
#